data_AF-A0A964F269-F1
#
_entry.id   AF-A0A964F269-F1
#
_cell.length_a   1.000
_cell.length_b   1.000
_cell.length_c   1.000
_cell.angle_alpha   90.00
_cell.angle_beta   90.00
_cell.angle_gamma   90.00
#
_symmetry.space_group_name_H-M   'P 1'
#
loop_
_entity.id
_entity.type
_entity.pdbx_description
1 polymer ?
#
loop_
_entity_poly.entity_id
_entity_poly.type
_entity_poly.pdbx_seq_one_letter_code
_entity_poly.pdbx_strand_id
1 'polypeptide(L)'
;MALSSKMKGSLLAAGAISAVAVGAGSVASAQGGPDGTLVDKIATKFNLNKDEVQAVVDENRAEHKAERAAEVSQNLQTAVEQGKITAEQKTLLESKMKENQTAREAEMTALQEWAQSNNIDMRYVMGGGRHGANLESAVKSGTITSEQKTLIEQKREELEKARDTKRDAMQQWAKDNNIDTQYMRMGGSGGHKGGPRE
;
A
#
# COMPACT_ATOMS: atom_id res chain seq x y z
N MET A 1 -21.09 -45.93 -15.86
CA MET A 1 -20.95 -45.20 -17.14
C MET A 1 -21.21 -43.73 -16.83
N ALA A 2 -20.22 -42.93 -16.45
CA ALA A 2 -19.10 -42.35 -17.23
C ALA A 2 -19.51 -41.13 -18.09
N LEU A 3 -18.64 -40.10 -17.99
CA LEU A 3 -18.44 -38.89 -18.83
C LEU A 3 -19.12 -37.61 -18.29
N SER A 4 -18.42 -36.72 -17.56
CA SER A 4 -17.33 -35.80 -17.94
C SER A 4 -17.72 -34.79 -19.02
N SER A 5 -17.76 -33.50 -18.66
CA SER A 5 -17.67 -32.38 -19.61
C SER A 5 -16.69 -31.34 -19.08
N LYS A 6 -15.42 -31.50 -19.48
CA LYS A 6 -14.36 -30.49 -19.38
C LYS A 6 -14.58 -29.38 -20.44
N MET A 7 -14.10 -28.19 -20.09
CA MET A 7 -13.86 -26.98 -20.89
C MET A 7 -13.60 -27.19 -22.40
N LYS A 8 -14.09 -26.23 -23.20
CA LYS A 8 -13.60 -25.66 -24.48
C LYS A 8 -14.56 -24.48 -24.76
N GLY A 9 -14.18 -23.20 -24.82
CA GLY A 9 -13.05 -22.58 -25.51
C GLY A 9 -13.57 -21.95 -26.82
N SER A 10 -13.78 -20.63 -26.84
CA SER A 10 -13.70 -19.73 -28.03
C SER A 10 -14.08 -18.30 -27.59
N LEU A 11 -13.14 -17.36 -27.49
CA LEU A 11 -12.76 -16.43 -28.55
C LEU A 11 -13.68 -15.19 -28.60
N LEU A 12 -13.18 -14.05 -28.13
CA LEU A 12 -13.25 -12.76 -28.81
C LEU A 12 -12.26 -11.80 -28.14
N ALA A 13 -11.03 -11.83 -28.65
CA ALA A 13 -10.16 -10.67 -28.61
C ALA A 13 -10.72 -9.64 -29.61
N ALA A 14 -11.15 -8.49 -29.12
CA ALA A 14 -11.30 -7.29 -29.91
C ALA A 14 -10.67 -6.14 -29.12
N GLY A 15 -9.52 -5.69 -29.62
CA GLY A 15 -8.82 -4.54 -29.07
C GLY A 15 -9.69 -3.30 -29.13
N ALA A 16 -9.74 -2.62 -27.99
CA ALA A 16 -9.85 -1.17 -27.94
C ALA A 16 -8.98 -0.76 -26.76
N ILE A 17 -7.78 -0.25 -27.05
CA ILE A 17 -7.10 0.67 -26.14
C ILE A 17 -7.97 1.93 -26.19
N SER A 18 -9.07 1.93 -25.43
CA SER A 18 -9.74 3.17 -25.08
C SER A 18 -8.78 3.88 -24.15
N ALA A 19 -8.04 4.83 -24.72
CA ALA A 19 -7.39 5.88 -23.96
C ALA A 19 -8.41 6.33 -22.89
N VAL A 20 -8.08 6.06 -21.62
CA VAL A 20 -8.83 6.63 -20.52
C VAL A 20 -8.57 8.13 -20.62
N ALA A 21 -9.51 8.81 -21.28
CA ALA A 21 -9.64 10.25 -21.17
C ALA A 21 -9.79 10.52 -19.67
N VAL A 22 -8.75 11.14 -19.08
CA VAL A 22 -8.84 11.72 -17.75
C VAL A 22 -9.79 12.90 -17.88
N GLY A 23 -11.09 12.58 -17.85
CA GLY A 23 -12.15 13.56 -17.77
C GLY A 23 -12.05 14.24 -16.42
N ALA A 24 -11.81 15.55 -16.44
CA ALA A 24 -11.98 16.42 -15.29
C ALA A 24 -13.39 16.22 -14.72
N GLY A 25 -13.49 15.45 -13.64
CA GLY A 25 -14.77 15.05 -13.06
C GLY A 25 -14.54 14.52 -11.67
N SER A 26 -14.48 15.43 -10.70
CA SER A 26 -14.42 15.18 -9.26
C SER A 26 -13.41 14.12 -8.85
N VAL A 27 -12.13 14.53 -8.75
CA VAL A 27 -11.25 13.90 -7.77
C VAL A 27 -11.94 14.10 -6.42
N ALA A 28 -12.44 13.01 -5.81
CA ALA A 28 -12.79 13.04 -4.41
C ALA A 28 -11.49 13.38 -3.68
N SER A 29 -11.35 14.64 -3.29
CA SER A 29 -10.25 15.14 -2.49
C SER A 29 -10.26 14.35 -1.20
N ALA A 30 -9.38 13.35 -1.11
CA ALA A 30 -9.13 12.61 0.11
C ALA A 30 -8.55 13.62 1.11
N GLN A 31 -9.43 14.23 1.90
CA GLN A 31 -9.06 15.19 2.93
C GLN A 31 -8.03 14.54 3.86
N GLY A 32 -6.83 15.13 3.89
CA GLY A 32 -5.91 15.00 5.02
C GLY A 32 -5.01 13.75 5.05
N GLY A 33 -4.35 13.40 3.95
CA GLY A 33 -3.21 12.47 4.00
C GLY A 33 -1.98 13.06 4.75
N PRO A 34 -0.87 12.32 4.88
CA PRO A 34 0.33 12.72 5.66
C PRO A 34 1.03 13.99 5.15
N ASP A 35 0.55 14.46 4.00
CA ASP A 35 0.83 15.77 3.42
C ASP A 35 0.44 16.90 4.31
N GLY A 36 -0.59 16.79 5.17
CA GLY A 36 -0.96 17.88 6.07
C GLY A 36 0.29 18.49 6.72
N THR A 37 1.19 17.67 7.28
CA THR A 37 2.42 18.17 7.90
C THR A 37 3.50 18.65 6.93
N LEU A 38 3.63 18.09 5.74
CA LEU A 38 4.65 18.45 4.75
C LEU A 38 4.19 19.67 3.93
N VAL A 39 2.98 19.61 3.40
CA VAL A 39 2.24 20.69 2.76
C VAL A 39 2.13 21.89 3.70
N ASP A 40 1.80 21.70 4.99
CA ASP A 40 1.79 22.82 5.95
C ASP A 40 3.17 23.46 6.09
N LYS A 41 4.23 22.66 6.20
CA LYS A 41 5.59 23.16 6.30
C LYS A 41 6.03 23.89 5.02
N ILE A 42 5.72 23.35 3.85
CA ILE A 42 6.05 23.97 2.55
C ILE A 42 5.27 25.26 2.37
N ALA A 43 3.95 25.23 2.55
CA ALA A 43 3.07 26.39 2.44
C ALA A 43 3.52 27.50 3.40
N THR A 44 3.82 27.17 4.66
CA THR A 44 4.29 28.15 5.66
C THR A 44 5.69 28.67 5.34
N LYS A 45 6.64 27.81 4.96
CA LYS A 45 8.05 28.19 4.73
C LYS A 45 8.21 29.12 3.54
N PHE A 46 7.41 28.91 2.49
CA PHE A 46 7.47 29.66 1.24
C PHE A 46 6.29 30.62 1.03
N ASN A 47 5.39 30.72 2.01
CA ASN A 47 4.18 31.55 1.95
C ASN A 47 3.32 31.25 0.70
N LEU A 48 3.08 29.96 0.44
CA LEU A 48 2.27 29.46 -0.67
C LEU A 48 0.86 29.11 -0.22
N ASN A 49 -0.07 29.01 -1.17
CA ASN A 49 -1.43 28.52 -0.89
C ASN A 49 -1.39 27.02 -0.54
N LYS A 50 -1.92 26.67 0.64
CA LYS A 50 -1.95 25.29 1.14
C LYS A 50 -2.70 24.34 0.21
N ASP A 51 -3.82 24.78 -0.36
CA ASP A 51 -4.68 23.95 -1.21
C ASP A 51 -4.02 23.65 -2.55
N GLU A 52 -3.29 24.63 -3.13
CA GLU A 52 -2.52 24.42 -4.35
C GLU A 52 -1.35 23.48 -4.14
N VAL A 53 -0.64 23.61 -3.01
CA VAL A 53 0.46 22.69 -2.67
C VAL A 53 -0.09 21.28 -2.41
N GLN A 54 -1.24 21.15 -1.75
CA GLN A 54 -1.90 19.85 -1.56
C GLN A 54 -2.26 19.21 -2.91
N ALA A 55 -2.84 19.99 -3.83
CA ALA A 55 -3.22 19.49 -5.15
C ALA A 55 -2.01 18.93 -5.93
N VAL A 56 -0.89 19.65 -5.94
CA VAL A 56 0.35 19.21 -6.63
C VAL A 56 0.90 17.92 -6.00
N VAL A 57 0.88 17.79 -4.68
CA VAL A 57 1.39 16.58 -4.01
C VAL A 57 0.47 15.38 -4.25
N ASP A 58 -0.85 15.59 -4.25
CA ASP A 58 -1.81 14.54 -4.56
C ASP A 58 -1.69 14.07 -6.01
N GLU A 59 -1.49 14.99 -6.96
CA GLU A 59 -1.18 14.68 -8.36
C GLU A 59 0.09 13.83 -8.48
N ASN A 60 1.22 14.30 -7.93
CA ASN A 60 2.49 13.57 -7.97
C ASN A 60 2.39 12.17 -7.31
N ARG A 61 1.61 12.04 -6.24
CA ARG A 61 1.34 10.72 -5.63
C ARG A 61 0.52 9.83 -6.55
N ALA A 62 -0.50 10.37 -7.22
CA ALA A 62 -1.32 9.60 -8.15
C ALA A 62 -0.47 9.09 -9.32
N GLU A 63 0.41 9.93 -9.85
CA GLU A 63 1.38 9.57 -10.89
C GLU A 63 2.31 8.44 -10.41
N HIS A 64 2.94 8.58 -9.25
CA HIS A 64 3.80 7.52 -8.71
C HIS A 64 3.05 6.21 -8.40
N LYS A 65 1.78 6.28 -7.97
CA LYS A 65 0.94 5.08 -7.81
C LYS A 65 0.72 4.39 -9.16
N ALA A 66 0.44 5.16 -10.22
CA ALA A 66 0.25 4.64 -11.56
C ALA A 66 1.54 4.03 -12.12
N GLU A 67 2.69 4.71 -11.94
CA GLU A 67 4.00 4.22 -12.35
C GLU A 67 4.34 2.88 -11.68
N ARG A 68 4.18 2.78 -10.35
CA ARG A 68 4.40 1.52 -9.63
C ARG A 68 3.45 0.42 -10.08
N ALA A 69 2.18 0.74 -10.36
CA ALA A 69 1.22 -0.24 -10.87
C ALA A 69 1.65 -0.76 -12.26
N ALA A 70 2.17 0.12 -13.12
CA ALA A 70 2.69 -0.26 -14.43
C ALA A 70 3.94 -1.13 -14.33
N GLU A 71 4.91 -0.77 -13.48
CA GLU A 71 6.13 -1.57 -13.25
C GLU A 71 5.78 -2.97 -12.73
N VAL A 72 4.87 -3.05 -11.76
CA VAL A 72 4.40 -4.33 -11.22
C VAL A 72 3.71 -5.16 -12.30
N SER A 73 2.85 -4.57 -13.13
CA SER A 73 2.21 -5.28 -14.23
C SER A 73 3.22 -5.82 -15.26
N GLN A 74 4.29 -5.07 -15.54
CA GLN A 74 5.39 -5.52 -16.40
C GLN A 74 6.20 -6.68 -15.77
N ASN A 75 6.49 -6.60 -14.47
CA ASN A 75 7.17 -7.68 -13.75
C ASN A 75 6.34 -8.97 -13.73
N LEU A 76 5.02 -8.85 -13.56
CA LEU A 76 4.10 -9.98 -13.68
C LEU A 76 4.03 -10.51 -15.11
N GLN A 77 4.02 -9.63 -16.11
CA GLN A 77 4.07 -10.04 -17.51
C GLN A 77 5.32 -10.86 -17.83
N THR A 78 6.47 -10.41 -17.35
CA THR A 78 7.75 -11.14 -17.47
C THR A 78 7.65 -12.52 -16.80
N ALA A 79 6.99 -12.62 -15.65
CA ALA A 79 6.78 -13.91 -14.98
C ALA A 79 5.83 -14.84 -15.77
N VAL A 80 4.85 -14.29 -16.50
CA VAL A 80 4.01 -15.06 -17.44
C VAL A 80 4.85 -15.58 -18.60
N GLU A 81 5.67 -14.73 -19.21
CA GLU A 81 6.55 -15.10 -20.33
C GLU A 81 7.58 -16.17 -19.93
N GLN A 82 8.07 -16.12 -18.68
CA GLN A 82 8.94 -17.14 -18.10
C GLN A 82 8.20 -18.40 -17.67
N GLY A 83 6.88 -18.47 -17.83
CA GLY A 83 6.05 -19.60 -17.43
C GLY A 83 5.98 -19.83 -15.92
N LYS A 84 6.38 -18.85 -15.10
CA LYS A 84 6.36 -18.95 -13.63
C LYS A 84 4.96 -18.73 -13.06
N ILE A 85 4.14 -17.96 -13.77
CA ILE A 85 2.72 -17.75 -13.49
C ILE A 85 1.93 -17.81 -14.79
N THR A 86 0.61 -17.99 -14.70
CA THR A 86 -0.30 -17.92 -15.85
C THR A 86 -0.85 -16.50 -16.07
N ALA A 87 -1.43 -16.23 -17.24
CA ALA A 87 -2.12 -14.97 -17.51
C ALA A 87 -3.33 -14.73 -16.57
N GLU A 88 -4.01 -15.81 -16.17
CA GLU A 88 -5.09 -15.76 -15.18
C GLU A 88 -4.55 -15.38 -13.79
N GLN A 89 -3.42 -15.96 -13.37
CA GLN A 89 -2.76 -15.62 -12.11
C GLN A 89 -2.25 -14.18 -12.08
N LYS A 90 -1.75 -13.66 -13.21
CA LYS A 90 -1.43 -12.23 -13.35
C LYS A 90 -2.66 -11.36 -13.04
N THR A 91 -3.81 -11.67 -13.64
CA THR A 91 -5.05 -10.90 -13.44
C THR A 91 -5.50 -10.95 -11.97
N LEU A 92 -5.43 -12.12 -11.34
CA LEU A 92 -5.73 -12.28 -9.91
C LEU A 92 -4.79 -11.46 -9.02
N LEU A 93 -3.50 -11.46 -9.32
CA LEU A 93 -2.50 -10.65 -8.60
C LEU A 93 -2.76 -9.15 -8.74
N GLU A 94 -3.01 -8.67 -9.96
CA GLU A 94 -3.30 -7.25 -10.21
C GLU A 94 -4.53 -6.79 -9.44
N SER A 95 -5.62 -7.58 -9.48
CA SER A 95 -6.82 -7.30 -8.70
C SER A 95 -6.53 -7.29 -7.20
N LYS A 96 -5.82 -8.30 -6.69
CA LYS A 96 -5.52 -8.42 -5.27
C LYS A 96 -4.58 -7.31 -4.76
N MET A 97 -3.63 -6.87 -5.59
CA MET A 97 -2.75 -5.75 -5.25
C MET A 97 -3.52 -4.43 -5.20
N LYS A 98 -4.45 -4.18 -6.12
CA LYS A 98 -5.33 -3.00 -6.08
C LYS A 98 -6.23 -2.98 -4.85
N GLU A 99 -6.82 -4.13 -4.50
CA GLU A 99 -7.61 -4.30 -3.27
C GLU A 99 -6.76 -3.99 -2.03
N ASN A 100 -5.58 -4.62 -1.93
CA ASN A 100 -4.66 -4.42 -0.81
C ASN A 100 -4.15 -2.98 -0.72
N GLN A 101 -3.91 -2.32 -1.86
CA GLN A 101 -3.47 -0.94 -1.89
C GLN A 101 -4.56 -0.01 -1.32
N THR A 102 -5.80 -0.20 -1.74
CA THR A 102 -6.95 0.55 -1.23
C THR A 102 -7.14 0.34 0.26
N ALA A 103 -7.07 -0.91 0.73
CA ALA A 103 -7.18 -1.25 2.15
C ALA A 103 -6.06 -0.59 2.97
N ARG A 104 -4.80 -0.63 2.48
CA ARG A 104 -3.66 0.02 3.15
C ARG A 104 -3.84 1.54 3.23
N GLU A 105 -4.34 2.18 2.18
CA GLU A 105 -4.57 3.63 2.18
C GLU A 105 -5.64 4.03 3.20
N ALA A 106 -6.74 3.27 3.27
CA ALA A 106 -7.79 3.48 4.27
C ALA A 106 -7.26 3.28 5.70
N GLU A 107 -6.51 2.20 5.94
CA GLU A 107 -5.89 1.92 7.25
C GLU A 107 -4.88 2.98 7.67
N MET A 108 -4.06 3.45 6.74
CA MET A 108 -3.10 4.52 7.00
C MET A 108 -3.80 5.82 7.37
N THR A 109 -4.90 6.16 6.69
CA THR A 109 -5.71 7.34 6.98
C THR A 109 -6.33 7.25 8.36
N ALA A 110 -7.01 6.14 8.67
CA ALA A 110 -7.61 5.92 9.98
C ALA A 110 -6.56 5.94 11.12
N LEU A 111 -5.38 5.38 10.88
CA LEU A 111 -4.30 5.38 11.86
C LEU A 111 -3.72 6.78 12.07
N GLN A 112 -3.63 7.58 11.00
CA GLN A 112 -3.20 8.97 11.08
C GLN A 112 -4.19 9.82 11.87
N GLU A 113 -5.49 9.70 11.60
CA GLU A 113 -6.54 10.40 12.36
C GLU A 113 -6.50 10.04 13.84
N TRP A 114 -6.30 8.75 14.14
CA TRP A 114 -6.09 8.29 15.51
C TRP A 114 -4.85 8.93 16.14
N ALA A 115 -3.73 8.96 15.44
CA ALA A 115 -2.49 9.53 15.95
C ALA A 115 -2.62 11.04 16.21
N GLN A 116 -3.23 11.78 15.27
CA GLN A 116 -3.51 13.22 15.40
C GLN A 116 -4.42 13.51 16.60
N SER A 117 -5.52 12.75 16.75
CA SER A 117 -6.47 12.92 17.84
C SER A 117 -5.85 12.70 19.23
N ASN A 118 -4.82 11.85 19.30
CA ASN A 118 -4.09 11.57 20.53
C ASN A 118 -2.79 12.39 20.66
N ASN A 119 -2.54 13.32 19.73
CA ASN A 119 -1.32 14.14 19.66
C ASN A 119 -0.02 13.30 19.67
N ILE A 120 -0.04 12.18 18.92
CA ILE A 120 1.04 11.21 18.79
C ILE A 120 1.62 11.30 17.37
N ASP A 121 2.95 11.35 17.25
CA ASP A 121 3.61 11.22 15.95
C ASP A 121 3.50 9.77 15.44
N MET A 122 3.10 9.62 14.17
CA MET A 122 2.97 8.33 13.48
C MET A 122 4.22 7.44 13.57
N ARG A 123 5.41 8.03 13.75
CA ARG A 123 6.68 7.31 13.98
C ARG A 123 6.61 6.35 15.18
N TYR A 124 5.86 6.72 16.22
CA TYR A 124 5.71 5.88 17.40
C TYR A 124 4.70 4.75 17.19
N VAL A 125 3.77 4.89 16.26
CA VAL A 125 2.70 3.91 16.04
C VAL A 125 3.09 2.90 14.97
N MET A 126 3.64 3.39 13.86
CA MET A 126 3.90 2.60 12.64
C MET A 126 5.16 1.72 12.69
N GLY A 127 5.89 1.71 13.80
CA GLY A 127 7.06 0.83 13.99
C GLY A 127 8.06 0.98 12.84
N GLY A 128 8.60 2.18 12.63
CA GLY A 128 9.52 2.45 11.54
C GLY A 128 10.85 1.69 11.70
N GLY A 129 11.14 0.78 10.76
CA GLY A 129 12.47 0.20 10.55
C GLY A 129 12.97 -0.76 11.62
N ARG A 130 14.19 -1.26 11.41
CA ARG A 130 14.82 -2.41 12.10
C ARG A 130 14.97 -2.23 13.62
N HIS A 131 14.79 -1.04 14.16
CA HIS A 131 14.73 -0.70 15.59
C HIS A 131 13.61 0.33 15.79
N GLY A 132 12.38 -0.12 16.05
CA GLY A 132 11.26 0.78 16.32
C GLY A 132 11.62 1.81 17.41
N ALA A 133 11.02 3.00 17.33
CA ALA A 133 11.27 4.07 18.29
C ALA A 133 11.05 3.57 19.73
N ASN A 134 12.09 3.67 20.56
CA ASN A 134 12.04 3.23 21.96
C ASN A 134 11.11 4.18 22.73
N LEU A 135 9.91 3.70 23.05
CA LEU A 135 8.88 4.47 23.76
C LEU A 135 9.38 4.95 25.13
N GLU A 136 10.22 4.17 25.79
CA GLU A 136 10.82 4.54 27.07
C GLU A 136 11.72 5.77 26.95
N SER A 137 12.53 5.82 25.88
CA SER A 137 13.35 7.00 25.59
C SER A 137 12.51 8.22 25.21
N ALA A 138 11.38 7.99 24.53
CA ALA A 138 10.48 9.06 24.11
C ALA A 138 9.76 9.68 25.32
N VAL A 139 9.34 8.87 26.30
CA VAL A 139 8.82 9.36 27.59
C VAL A 139 9.88 10.14 28.36
N LYS A 140 11.11 9.60 28.45
CA LYS A 140 12.23 10.28 29.14
C LYS A 140 12.60 11.62 28.51
N SER A 141 12.50 11.73 27.19
CA SER A 141 12.74 12.98 26.46
C SER A 141 11.59 14.00 26.55
N GLY A 142 10.45 13.61 27.13
CA GLY A 142 9.24 14.43 27.17
C GLY A 142 8.52 14.55 25.82
N THR A 143 8.90 13.77 24.81
CA THR A 143 8.27 13.81 23.47
C THR A 143 6.89 13.15 23.47
N ILE A 144 6.67 12.17 24.35
CA ILE A 144 5.37 11.56 24.61
C ILE A 144 5.14 11.43 26.11
N THR A 145 3.89 11.37 26.53
CA THR A 145 3.51 11.11 27.94
C THR A 145 3.47 9.61 28.25
N SER A 146 3.45 9.25 29.53
CA SER A 146 3.25 7.86 29.97
C SER A 146 1.91 7.29 29.50
N GLU A 147 0.85 8.12 29.46
CA GLU A 147 -0.47 7.73 28.95
C GLU A 147 -0.43 7.47 27.44
N GLN A 148 0.23 8.35 26.68
CA GLN A 148 0.44 8.16 25.24
C GLN A 148 1.24 6.88 24.96
N LYS A 149 2.24 6.56 25.78
CA LYS A 149 2.97 5.28 25.68
C LYS A 149 2.01 4.08 25.77
N THR A 150 1.13 4.05 26.77
CA THR A 150 0.15 2.97 26.93
C THR A 150 -0.80 2.88 25.73
N LEU A 151 -1.29 4.01 25.22
CA LEU A 151 -2.12 4.04 24.01
C LEU A 151 -1.38 3.49 22.77
N ILE A 152 -0.10 3.84 22.62
CA ILE A 152 0.74 3.35 21.52
C ILE A 152 0.95 1.83 21.63
N GLU A 153 1.22 1.32 22.83
CA GLU A 153 1.41 -0.11 23.07
C GLU A 153 0.14 -0.91 22.72
N GLN A 154 -1.02 -0.45 23.20
CA GLN A 154 -2.31 -1.06 22.87
C GLN A 154 -2.59 -1.02 21.37
N LYS A 155 -2.36 0.12 20.71
CA LYS A 155 -2.61 0.25 19.27
C LYS A 155 -1.65 -0.62 18.44
N ARG A 156 -0.39 -0.76 18.86
CA ARG A 156 0.58 -1.65 18.21
C ARG A 156 0.15 -3.12 18.31
N GLU A 157 -0.34 -3.55 19.47
CA GLU A 157 -0.84 -4.92 19.65
C GLU A 157 -2.07 -5.20 18.76
N GLU A 158 -3.00 -4.23 18.66
CA GLU A 158 -4.13 -4.31 17.73
C GLU A 158 -3.67 -4.43 16.28
N LEU A 159 -2.72 -3.58 15.87
CA LEU A 159 -2.16 -3.60 14.51
C LEU A 159 -1.39 -4.88 14.22
N GLU A 160 -0.67 -5.44 15.18
CA GLU A 160 0.05 -6.70 15.04
C GLU A 160 -0.93 -7.85 14.79
N LYS A 161 -1.96 -8.00 15.62
CA LYS A 161 -3.02 -9.00 15.41
C LYS A 161 -3.71 -8.85 14.06
N ALA A 162 -4.00 -7.61 13.65
CA ALA A 162 -4.59 -7.32 12.35
C ALA A 162 -3.65 -7.67 11.19
N ARG A 163 -2.34 -7.43 11.35
CA ARG A 163 -1.31 -7.78 10.35
C ARG A 163 -1.12 -9.29 10.23
N ASP A 164 -1.13 -10.01 11.34
CA ASP A 164 -1.04 -11.47 11.35
C ASP A 164 -2.27 -12.09 10.67
N THR A 165 -3.47 -11.63 11.02
CA THR A 165 -4.71 -12.06 10.36
C THR A 165 -4.67 -11.81 8.86
N LYS A 166 -4.22 -10.61 8.43
CA LYS A 166 -4.07 -10.29 7.00
C LYS A 166 -3.00 -11.13 6.32
N ARG A 167 -1.89 -11.41 7.01
CA ARG A 167 -0.83 -12.26 6.50
C ARG A 167 -1.36 -13.67 6.26
N ASP A 168 -2.07 -14.25 7.21
CA ASP A 168 -2.61 -15.60 7.09
C ASP A 168 -3.67 -15.69 5.99
N ALA A 169 -4.58 -14.71 5.93
CA ALA A 169 -5.56 -14.60 4.85
C ALA A 169 -4.88 -14.46 3.48
N MET A 170 -3.78 -13.69 3.40
CA MET A 170 -3.02 -13.51 2.17
C MET A 170 -2.26 -14.76 1.75
N GLN A 171 -1.67 -15.48 2.70
CA GLN A 171 -1.01 -16.77 2.46
C GLN A 171 -2.01 -17.82 1.99
N GLN A 172 -3.20 -17.86 2.60
CA GLN A 172 -4.24 -18.80 2.20
C GLN A 172 -4.74 -18.49 0.79
N TRP A 173 -5.07 -17.22 0.50
CA TRP A 173 -5.46 -16.80 -0.85
C TRP A 173 -4.41 -17.17 -1.90
N ALA A 174 -3.12 -16.98 -1.60
CA ALA A 174 -2.05 -17.33 -2.52
C ALA A 174 -2.01 -18.84 -2.80
N LYS A 175 -2.15 -19.67 -1.76
CA LYS A 175 -2.23 -21.14 -1.89
C LYS A 175 -3.43 -21.58 -2.73
N ASP A 176 -4.61 -21.03 -2.45
CA ASP A 176 -5.85 -21.39 -3.14
C ASP A 176 -5.79 -21.08 -4.65
N ASN A 177 -5.02 -20.06 -5.03
CA ASN A 177 -4.80 -19.67 -6.42
C ASN A 177 -3.51 -20.22 -7.03
N ASN A 178 -2.78 -21.06 -6.29
CA ASN A 178 -1.50 -21.64 -6.68
C ASN A 178 -0.44 -20.58 -7.08
N ILE A 179 -0.41 -19.47 -6.35
CA ILE A 179 0.47 -18.32 -6.57
C ILE A 179 1.51 -18.27 -5.45
N ASP A 180 2.77 -18.07 -5.82
CA ASP A 180 3.82 -17.84 -4.82
C ASP A 180 3.67 -16.43 -4.21
N THR A 181 3.69 -16.36 -2.88
CA THR A 181 3.61 -15.11 -2.11
C THR A 181 4.69 -14.08 -2.48
N GLN A 182 5.79 -14.48 -3.12
CA GLN A 182 6.81 -13.57 -3.65
C GLN A 182 6.21 -12.55 -4.63
N TYR A 183 5.24 -12.97 -5.46
CA TYR A 183 4.60 -12.10 -6.45
C TYR A 183 3.68 -11.05 -5.82
N MET A 184 3.20 -11.30 -4.60
CA MET A 184 2.39 -10.34 -3.84
C MET A 184 3.23 -9.23 -3.19
N ARG A 185 4.54 -9.43 -3.10
CA ARG A 185 5.49 -8.49 -2.47
C ARG A 185 6.22 -7.61 -3.49
N MET A 186 5.99 -7.80 -4.79
CA MET A 186 6.65 -7.08 -5.87
C MET A 186 6.31 -5.57 -5.96
N GLY A 187 5.29 -5.09 -5.23
CA GLY A 187 4.93 -3.66 -5.17
C GLY A 187 5.32 -2.95 -3.87
N GLY A 188 6.00 -3.61 -2.94
CA GLY A 188 6.41 -3.04 -1.65
C GLY A 188 7.84 -2.50 -1.71
N SER A 189 8.05 -1.25 -1.27
CA SER A 189 9.38 -0.67 -1.04
C SER A 189 10.14 -1.51 0.00
N GLY A 190 10.86 -2.52 -0.46
CA GLY A 190 11.52 -3.50 0.40
C GLY A 190 12.32 -4.56 -0.35
N GLY A 191 12.62 -4.34 -1.64
CA GLY A 191 13.65 -5.09 -2.34
C GLY A 191 15.01 -4.76 -1.76
N HIS A 192 15.43 -5.46 -0.71
CA HIS A 192 16.84 -5.58 -0.40
C HIS A 192 17.50 -6.30 -1.58
N LYS A 193 17.97 -5.53 -2.57
CA LYS A 193 19.13 -5.94 -3.37
C LYS A 193 20.32 -6.00 -2.44
N GLY A 194 20.38 -7.05 -1.62
CA GLY A 194 21.65 -7.54 -1.10
C GLY A 194 22.40 -8.10 -2.30
N GLY A 195 23.26 -7.28 -2.90
CA GLY A 195 24.27 -7.79 -3.84
C GLY A 195 25.12 -8.87 -3.15
N PRO A 196 25.81 -9.73 -3.93
CA PRO A 196 26.68 -10.75 -3.36
C PRO A 196 27.71 -10.08 -2.44
N ARG A 197 27.80 -10.56 -1.20
CA ARG A 197 29.01 -10.35 -0.42
C ARG A 197 30.00 -11.36 -0.96
N GLU A 198 30.86 -10.89 -1.87
CA GLU A 198 32.15 -11.53 -2.14
C GLU A 198 33.08 -11.35 -0.94
#